data_AF-A0A2K6DDL6-F1
#
_entry.id   AF-A0A2K6DDL6-F1
#
_cell.length_a   1.000
_cell.length_b   1.000
_cell.length_c   1.000
_cell.angle_alpha   90.00
_cell.angle_beta   90.00
_cell.angle_gamma   90.00
#
_symmetry.space_group_name_H-M   'P 1'
#
loop_
_entity.id
_entity.type
_entity.pdbx_description
1 polymer ?
#
loop_
_entity_poly.entity_id
_entity_poly.type
_entity_poly.pdbx_seq_one_letter_code
_entity_poly.pdbx_strand_id
1 'polypeptide(L)'
;MRGLLCWLVLLFLLQPWESQLQLAGPRCHTGPLDLVFVIDSSRSVRPFEFETMRQFLVGLLRGLNVGPNATRVGVIQYSSQVQSVFPLRAFSRREDMERAIRDLVPLAQGTMTGLAIQYAMNVAFSVAEGARPPEERVPRVAVIVTDGRPQDRVAEVAAQARARGIEIYAVGVQRADVGSLRAMASPPLDEHVFLVESFDLIQEFGLQFQSRLCGKDQCAEPGHGCQHQCVNAPGTFHCTCNLGYKLAADNKSCLAIDLCAEGTHGCEHHCVNSPGSYFCRCQIGFVLQQDQRSCRAIDYCSFGNHSCQHECVSTPGGPRCHCREGHDLQPDGRSCQVRDLCNGVDHGCEFQCVSEGLSYRCLCPEGRQLQADGKSCDRCREGHVDLVLLVDGSKSVRPQNFELVKRFVNQIVDFLDVSPEGTRVGLVQFSSRVRTEFPLGRYGTAAEVKQAVLAVEYMERGTMTGLALRHMVEHSFSEAQGARPRALNVPRVGLVFTDGRSQDDISVWAARAKEEGIAMYAVGVGKAVEAELREIASEPAELHVSYAPDFGTMTHLLQNLRGSICPEEGISAGTELRSPCECESLVEFQGRTLGALESLTLNLAQLTARLEHLENQLANQK
;
A
#
# COMPACT_ATOMS: atom_id res chain seq x y z
N MET A 1 -33.70 97.47 13.52
CA MET A 1 -33.87 96.09 13.01
C MET A 1 -34.38 96.14 11.58
N ARG A 2 -33.46 96.32 10.62
CA ARG A 2 -33.67 96.21 9.17
C ARG A 2 -32.28 95.95 8.58
N GLY A 3 -32.08 94.78 7.98
CA GLY A 3 -30.81 94.42 7.36
C GLY A 3 -30.35 93.02 7.73
N LEU A 4 -30.99 91.99 7.16
CA LEU A 4 -30.42 90.63 7.06
C LEU A 4 -31.19 89.73 6.07
N LEU A 5 -31.97 90.29 5.13
CA LEU A 5 -32.78 89.53 4.18
C LEU A 5 -32.48 89.86 2.69
N CYS A 6 -31.31 90.43 2.40
CA CYS A 6 -30.95 90.83 1.03
C CYS A 6 -29.57 90.30 0.58
N TRP A 7 -29.24 89.05 0.93
CA TRP A 7 -27.98 88.40 0.53
C TRP A 7 -28.16 86.97 -0.02
N LEU A 8 -29.37 86.63 -0.49
CA LEU A 8 -29.66 85.34 -1.14
C LEU A 8 -30.13 85.45 -2.60
N VAL A 9 -30.13 86.64 -3.20
CA VAL A 9 -30.69 86.85 -4.57
C VAL A 9 -29.65 87.38 -5.58
N LEU A 10 -28.38 87.57 -5.19
CA LEU A 10 -27.37 88.26 -6.02
C LEU A 10 -26.14 87.40 -6.38
N LEU A 11 -26.34 86.09 -6.54
CA LEU A 11 -25.29 85.15 -7.01
C LEU A 11 -25.81 84.18 -8.08
N PHE A 12 -26.79 84.61 -8.89
CA PHE A 12 -27.37 83.82 -9.99
C PHE A 12 -27.01 84.34 -11.40
N LEU A 13 -26.05 85.26 -11.56
CA LEU A 13 -25.80 85.92 -12.86
C LEU A 13 -24.34 85.98 -13.35
N LEU A 14 -23.45 85.11 -12.89
CA LEU A 14 -22.16 84.90 -13.57
C LEU A 14 -21.76 83.42 -13.50
N GLN A 15 -22.47 82.59 -14.26
CA GLN A 15 -21.91 81.32 -14.73
C GLN A 15 -21.16 81.65 -16.03
N PRO A 16 -19.83 81.49 -16.11
CA PRO A 16 -19.19 81.32 -17.40
C PRO A 16 -19.81 80.08 -18.04
N TRP A 17 -20.21 80.19 -19.30
CA TRP A 17 -20.58 79.04 -20.10
C TRP A 17 -19.34 78.17 -20.32
N GLU A 18 -18.97 77.39 -19.32
CA GLU A 18 -18.18 76.18 -19.55
C GLU A 18 -19.15 75.16 -20.12
N SER A 19 -19.24 75.13 -21.45
CA SER A 19 -19.71 73.96 -22.18
C SER A 19 -18.81 72.78 -21.80
N GLN A 20 -19.11 72.14 -20.67
CA GLN A 20 -18.49 70.90 -20.24
C GLN A 20 -18.85 69.83 -21.25
N LEU A 21 -17.93 69.62 -22.19
CA LEU A 21 -17.85 68.45 -23.05
C LEU A 21 -17.90 67.19 -22.17
N GLN A 22 -19.07 66.59 -22.07
CA GLN A 22 -19.30 65.34 -21.36
C GLN A 22 -18.89 64.16 -22.26
N LEU A 23 -17.60 63.83 -22.28
CA LEU A 23 -17.14 62.47 -22.59
C LEU A 23 -17.45 61.55 -21.40
N ALA A 24 -18.74 61.34 -21.13
CA ALA A 24 -19.21 60.37 -20.15
C ALA A 24 -19.66 59.09 -20.87
N GLY A 25 -18.70 58.39 -21.49
CA GLY A 25 -18.90 56.99 -21.85
C GLY A 25 -19.07 56.11 -20.60
N PRO A 26 -19.65 54.90 -20.71
CA PRO A 26 -19.83 53.99 -19.58
C PRO A 26 -18.48 53.72 -18.89
N ARG A 27 -18.45 53.78 -17.55
CA ARG A 27 -17.24 53.50 -16.76
C ARG A 27 -16.81 52.06 -16.97
N CYS A 28 -15.62 51.91 -17.51
CA CYS A 28 -15.09 50.59 -17.83
C CYS A 28 -14.36 49.97 -16.66
N HIS A 29 -14.67 48.71 -16.38
CA HIS A 29 -13.87 47.88 -15.49
C HIS A 29 -12.82 47.18 -16.35
N THR A 30 -11.69 47.87 -16.57
CA THR A 30 -10.52 47.25 -17.19
C THR A 30 -9.74 46.52 -16.11
N GLY A 31 -9.10 45.41 -16.49
CA GLY A 31 -8.10 44.78 -15.64
C GLY A 31 -6.93 45.72 -15.34
N PRO A 32 -5.98 45.29 -14.51
CA PRO A 32 -4.82 46.10 -14.18
C PRO A 32 -4.01 46.44 -15.46
N LEU A 33 -3.74 47.73 -15.73
CA LEU A 33 -3.11 48.24 -16.98
C LEU A 33 -2.04 49.31 -16.70
N ASP A 34 -0.86 49.23 -17.34
CA ASP A 34 0.13 50.30 -17.32
C ASP A 34 0.04 51.11 -18.62
N LEU A 35 -0.42 52.37 -18.53
CA LEU A 35 -0.69 53.24 -19.67
C LEU A 35 0.25 54.46 -19.66
N VAL A 36 0.98 54.68 -20.75
CA VAL A 36 1.83 55.87 -20.90
C VAL A 36 1.38 56.69 -22.11
N PHE A 37 1.04 57.95 -21.86
CA PHE A 37 0.81 58.93 -22.93
C PHE A 37 2.13 59.56 -23.36
N VAL A 38 2.42 59.49 -24.65
CA VAL A 38 3.59 60.06 -25.29
C VAL A 38 3.13 61.22 -26.17
N ILE A 39 3.37 62.43 -25.68
CA ILE A 39 2.72 63.63 -26.20
C ILE A 39 3.72 64.50 -26.95
N ASP A 40 3.42 64.80 -28.21
CA ASP A 40 4.19 65.75 -29.01
C ASP A 40 3.96 67.19 -28.52
N SER A 41 5.03 67.85 -28.10
CA SER A 41 5.05 69.26 -27.73
C SER A 41 6.04 70.07 -28.58
N SER A 42 6.27 69.62 -29.82
CA SER A 42 7.12 70.27 -30.80
C SER A 42 6.54 71.59 -31.31
N ARG A 43 7.32 72.33 -32.11
CA ARG A 43 6.93 73.64 -32.66
C ARG A 43 5.75 73.56 -33.64
N SER A 44 5.50 72.41 -34.28
CA SER A 44 4.38 72.25 -35.21
C SER A 44 3.03 72.37 -34.50
N VAL A 45 2.97 71.92 -33.24
CA VAL A 45 1.77 72.00 -32.40
C VAL A 45 1.57 73.42 -31.90
N ARG A 46 0.52 74.10 -32.36
CA ARG A 46 0.21 75.47 -31.94
C ARG A 46 -0.29 75.51 -30.50
N PRO A 47 -0.19 76.65 -29.78
CA PRO A 47 -0.62 76.74 -28.38
C PRO A 47 -2.08 76.32 -28.13
N PHE A 48 -3.00 76.67 -29.03
CA PHE A 48 -4.40 76.25 -28.93
C PHE A 48 -4.58 74.75 -29.16
N GLU A 49 -3.84 74.15 -30.10
CA GLU A 49 -3.87 72.70 -30.36
C GLU A 49 -3.30 71.91 -29.17
N PHE A 50 -2.26 72.44 -28.53
CA PHE A 50 -1.71 71.88 -27.30
C PHE A 50 -2.71 71.95 -26.14
N GLU A 51 -3.50 73.01 -26.05
CA GLU A 51 -4.58 73.12 -25.05
C GLU A 51 -5.69 72.09 -25.31
N THR A 52 -6.14 71.94 -26.56
CA THR A 52 -7.11 70.90 -26.94
C THR A 52 -6.60 69.50 -26.60
N MET A 53 -5.30 69.25 -26.80
CA MET A 53 -4.65 67.99 -26.43
C MET A 53 -4.64 67.74 -24.92
N ARG A 54 -4.38 68.75 -24.08
CA ARG A 54 -4.51 68.63 -22.61
C ARG A 54 -5.94 68.28 -22.20
N GLN A 55 -6.91 68.97 -22.77
CA GLN A 55 -8.32 68.74 -22.49
C GLN A 55 -8.75 67.33 -22.90
N PHE A 56 -8.27 66.86 -24.04
CA PHE A 56 -8.47 65.48 -24.49
C PHE A 56 -7.91 64.46 -23.50
N LEU A 57 -6.65 64.63 -23.05
CA LEU A 57 -6.04 63.71 -22.09
C LEU A 57 -6.77 63.69 -20.76
N VAL A 58 -7.20 64.85 -20.27
CA VAL A 58 -8.07 64.97 -19.09
C VAL A 58 -9.41 64.25 -19.32
N GLY A 59 -10.02 64.41 -20.49
CA GLY A 59 -11.25 63.73 -20.86
C GLY A 59 -11.11 62.21 -20.90
N LEU A 60 -10.00 61.71 -21.46
CA LEU A 60 -9.71 60.28 -21.51
C LEU A 60 -9.47 59.71 -20.11
N LEU A 61 -8.69 60.41 -19.27
CA LEU A 61 -8.47 60.03 -17.87
C LEU A 61 -9.76 59.91 -17.06
N ARG A 62 -10.76 60.74 -17.33
CA ARG A 62 -12.07 60.66 -16.64
C ARG A 62 -12.83 59.36 -16.92
N GLY A 63 -12.61 58.77 -18.10
CA GLY A 63 -13.19 57.48 -18.47
C GLY A 63 -12.40 56.26 -17.96
N LEU A 64 -11.20 56.45 -17.42
CA LEU A 64 -10.36 55.36 -16.91
C LEU A 64 -10.55 55.11 -15.41
N ASN A 65 -10.48 53.85 -15.02
CA ASN A 65 -10.39 53.45 -13.62
C ASN A 65 -8.92 53.53 -13.15
N VAL A 66 -8.53 54.69 -12.63
CA VAL A 66 -7.15 54.97 -12.17
C VAL A 66 -6.96 54.52 -10.72
N GLY A 67 -5.89 53.78 -10.46
CA GLY A 67 -5.52 53.38 -9.11
C GLY A 67 -4.33 52.43 -9.08
N PRO A 68 -3.73 52.20 -7.90
CA PRO A 68 -2.50 51.40 -7.76
C PRO A 68 -2.68 49.93 -8.18
N ASN A 69 -3.91 49.41 -8.06
CA ASN A 69 -4.32 48.06 -8.42
C ASN A 69 -5.19 48.00 -9.69
N ALA A 70 -5.39 49.14 -10.36
CA ALA A 70 -6.19 49.26 -11.57
C ALA A 70 -5.28 49.78 -12.71
N THR A 71 -5.65 50.91 -13.32
CA THR A 71 -4.81 51.57 -14.34
C THR A 71 -3.81 52.51 -13.68
N ARG A 72 -2.51 52.31 -13.95
CA ARG A 72 -1.45 53.28 -13.64
C ARG A 72 -1.19 54.11 -14.89
N VAL A 73 -1.11 55.43 -14.74
CA VAL A 73 -0.92 56.34 -15.87
C VAL A 73 0.37 57.13 -15.71
N GLY A 74 1.20 57.12 -16.76
CA GLY A 74 2.36 57.97 -16.90
C GLY A 74 2.17 58.92 -18.08
N VAL A 75 2.79 60.09 -18.02
CA VAL A 75 2.76 61.06 -19.10
C VAL A 75 4.17 61.53 -19.39
N ILE A 76 4.57 61.43 -20.64
CA ILE A 76 5.81 62.01 -21.16
C ILE A 76 5.47 62.99 -22.28
N GLN A 77 6.17 64.12 -22.29
CA GLN A 77 6.13 65.05 -23.41
C GLN A 77 7.47 65.04 -24.14
N TYR A 78 7.46 65.24 -25.46
CA TYR A 78 8.68 65.25 -26.23
C TYR A 78 8.70 66.34 -27.30
N SER A 79 9.90 66.80 -27.60
CA SER A 79 10.22 67.62 -28.77
C SER A 79 11.59 67.22 -29.33
N SER A 80 12.61 68.07 -29.23
CA SER A 80 14.03 67.68 -29.42
C SER A 80 14.59 66.89 -28.24
N GLN A 81 13.89 66.91 -27.10
CA GLN A 81 14.23 66.19 -25.87
C GLN A 81 12.95 65.58 -25.30
N VAL A 82 13.10 64.54 -24.48
CA VAL A 82 11.98 63.88 -23.79
C VAL A 82 11.98 64.33 -22.34
N GLN A 83 10.81 64.74 -21.85
CA GLN A 83 10.59 65.09 -20.45
C GLN A 83 9.49 64.21 -19.86
N SER A 84 9.80 63.52 -18.78
CA SER A 84 8.78 62.86 -17.96
C SER A 84 7.98 63.92 -17.22
N VAL A 85 6.70 64.05 -17.55
CA VAL A 85 5.77 64.95 -16.86
C VAL A 85 5.46 64.36 -15.48
N PHE A 86 5.05 63.10 -15.48
CA PHE A 86 5.01 62.27 -14.28
C PHE A 86 5.09 60.78 -14.63
N PRO A 87 5.81 59.98 -13.82
CA PRO A 87 5.91 58.53 -14.00
C PRO A 87 4.67 57.78 -13.50
N LEU A 88 4.56 56.48 -13.81
CA LEU A 88 3.44 55.60 -13.44
C LEU A 88 3.18 55.54 -11.92
N ARG A 89 4.22 55.73 -11.11
CA ARG A 89 4.13 55.75 -9.63
C ARG A 89 3.71 57.09 -9.02
N ALA A 90 3.68 58.17 -9.79
CA ALA A 90 3.60 59.52 -9.24
C ALA A 90 2.26 59.82 -8.55
N PHE A 91 1.17 59.34 -9.15
CA PHE A 91 -0.18 59.66 -8.68
C PHE A 91 -1.03 58.39 -8.63
N SER A 92 -1.86 58.31 -7.59
CA SER A 92 -2.87 57.26 -7.41
C SER A 92 -4.29 57.79 -7.51
N ARG A 93 -4.47 59.13 -7.55
CA ARG A 93 -5.74 59.82 -7.68
C ARG A 93 -5.80 60.56 -9.00
N ARG A 94 -6.94 60.41 -9.70
CA ARG A 94 -7.18 61.05 -11.00
C ARG A 94 -7.11 62.58 -10.89
N GLU A 95 -7.64 63.16 -9.83
CA GLU A 95 -7.72 64.62 -9.67
C GLU A 95 -6.34 65.28 -9.65
N ASP A 96 -5.34 64.59 -9.11
CA ASP A 96 -3.95 65.06 -9.07
C ASP A 96 -3.27 64.94 -10.43
N MET A 97 -3.56 63.86 -11.18
CA MET A 97 -3.11 63.72 -12.57
C MET A 97 -3.72 64.82 -13.47
N GLU A 98 -5.01 65.12 -13.32
CA GLU A 98 -5.66 66.18 -14.09
C GLU A 98 -5.01 67.54 -13.84
N ARG A 99 -4.65 67.84 -12.58
CA ARG A 99 -3.94 69.09 -12.24
C ARG A 99 -2.56 69.14 -12.91
N ALA A 100 -1.79 68.06 -12.80
CA ALA A 100 -0.47 67.97 -13.40
C ALA A 100 -0.50 68.11 -14.94
N ILE A 101 -1.53 67.60 -15.61
CA ILE A 101 -1.70 67.76 -17.07
C ILE A 101 -2.11 69.19 -17.43
N ARG A 102 -3.00 69.82 -16.64
CA ARG A 102 -3.41 71.21 -16.87
C ARG A 102 -2.24 72.19 -16.73
N ASP A 103 -1.30 71.92 -15.84
CA ASP A 103 -0.14 72.77 -15.56
C ASP A 103 1.05 72.54 -16.52
N LEU A 104 0.88 71.71 -17.55
CA LEU A 104 1.93 71.44 -18.54
C LEU A 104 2.45 72.71 -19.22
N VAL A 105 3.68 72.67 -19.72
CA VAL A 105 4.26 73.75 -20.53
C VAL A 105 4.89 73.12 -21.77
N PRO A 106 4.52 73.54 -23.00
CA PRO A 106 5.04 72.96 -24.23
C PRO A 106 6.52 73.32 -24.44
N LEU A 107 7.28 72.43 -25.10
CA LEU A 107 8.72 72.60 -25.30
C LEU A 107 9.06 73.40 -26.58
N ALA A 108 8.21 73.33 -27.61
CA ALA A 108 8.26 74.11 -28.86
C ALA A 108 9.55 73.99 -29.70
N GLN A 109 10.18 72.81 -29.73
CA GLN A 109 11.39 72.50 -30.52
C GLN A 109 11.12 71.49 -31.66
N GLY A 110 12.02 70.53 -31.92
CA GLY A 110 11.90 69.51 -32.97
C GLY A 110 10.95 68.36 -32.61
N THR A 111 10.90 67.32 -33.46
CA THR A 111 9.96 66.17 -33.31
C THR A 111 10.74 64.85 -33.32
N MET A 112 11.36 64.50 -32.19
CA MET A 112 12.16 63.26 -32.01
C MET A 112 11.30 62.13 -31.44
N THR A 113 10.38 61.60 -32.25
CA THR A 113 9.43 60.57 -31.81
C THR A 113 10.12 59.23 -31.52
N GLY A 114 11.18 58.87 -32.25
CA GLY A 114 11.96 57.66 -32.00
C GLY A 114 12.62 57.68 -30.62
N LEU A 115 13.20 58.83 -30.25
CA LEU A 115 13.74 59.07 -28.91
C LEU A 115 12.66 58.94 -27.82
N ALA A 116 11.45 59.43 -28.09
CA ALA A 116 10.32 59.32 -27.16
C ALA A 116 9.88 57.86 -26.95
N ILE A 117 9.82 57.05 -28.00
CA ILE A 117 9.53 55.61 -27.91
C ILE A 117 10.64 54.89 -27.14
N GLN A 118 11.90 55.23 -27.40
CA GLN A 118 13.04 54.64 -26.70
C GLN A 118 12.99 54.96 -25.19
N TYR A 119 12.66 56.21 -24.85
CA TYR A 119 12.48 56.62 -23.46
C TYR A 119 11.29 55.91 -22.80
N ALA A 120 10.16 55.79 -23.50
CA ALA A 120 9.00 55.06 -22.99
C ALA A 120 9.38 53.60 -22.67
N MET A 121 10.06 52.93 -23.61
CA MET A 121 10.49 51.53 -23.49
C MET A 121 11.51 51.30 -22.37
N ASN A 122 12.50 52.18 -22.20
CA ASN A 122 13.62 51.95 -21.28
C ASN A 122 13.41 52.58 -19.90
N VAL A 123 12.62 53.65 -19.80
CA VAL A 123 12.47 54.45 -18.58
C VAL A 123 11.03 54.45 -18.10
N ALA A 124 10.07 54.91 -18.93
CA ALA A 124 8.69 55.09 -18.46
C ALA A 124 8.01 53.77 -18.05
N PHE A 125 8.28 52.69 -18.77
CA PHE A 125 7.82 51.33 -18.45
C PHE A 125 8.79 50.52 -17.57
N SER A 126 9.75 51.18 -16.93
CA SER A 126 10.62 50.52 -15.95
C SER A 126 9.91 50.33 -14.62
N VAL A 127 10.29 49.27 -13.88
CA VAL A 127 9.79 49.04 -12.52
C VAL A 127 10.16 50.20 -11.59
N ALA A 128 11.32 50.82 -11.80
CA ALA A 128 11.76 51.99 -11.06
C ALA A 128 10.79 53.18 -11.18
N GLU A 129 10.15 53.35 -12.35
CA GLU A 129 9.16 54.40 -12.60
C GLU A 129 7.71 53.96 -12.32
N GLY A 130 7.51 52.77 -11.76
CA GLY A 130 6.21 52.30 -11.29
C GLY A 130 5.46 51.36 -12.23
N ALA A 131 6.08 50.94 -13.33
CA ALA A 131 5.54 49.84 -14.11
C ALA A 131 5.55 48.55 -13.29
N ARG A 132 4.57 47.68 -13.52
CA ARG A 132 4.51 46.40 -12.84
C ARG A 132 5.57 45.43 -13.38
N PRO A 133 6.14 44.59 -12.50
CA PRO A 133 7.11 43.57 -12.87
C PRO A 133 6.59 42.69 -14.03
N PRO A 134 7.45 42.29 -14.99
CA PRO A 134 7.06 41.44 -16.12
C PRO A 134 6.34 40.14 -15.71
N GLU A 135 6.62 39.62 -14.51
CA GLU A 135 6.02 38.41 -13.96
C GLU A 135 4.52 38.56 -13.69
N GLU A 136 4.05 39.78 -13.40
CA GLU A 136 2.62 40.09 -13.21
C GLU A 136 1.83 40.12 -14.52
N ARG A 137 2.50 40.12 -15.68
CA ARG A 137 1.92 40.09 -17.04
C ARG A 137 0.87 41.18 -17.31
N VAL A 138 0.99 42.31 -16.62
CA VAL A 138 0.13 43.46 -16.85
C VAL A 138 0.41 44.06 -18.23
N PRO A 139 -0.63 44.30 -19.05
CA PRO A 139 -0.49 44.97 -20.35
C PRO A 139 0.18 46.33 -20.20
N ARG A 140 1.08 46.65 -21.14
CA ARG A 140 1.77 47.93 -21.25
C ARG A 140 1.35 48.61 -22.53
N VAL A 141 0.65 49.72 -22.42
CA VAL A 141 0.08 50.43 -23.57
C VAL A 141 0.69 51.82 -23.67
N ALA A 142 1.28 52.14 -24.82
CA ALA A 142 1.77 53.47 -25.16
C ALA A 142 0.81 54.13 -26.15
N VAL A 143 0.27 55.31 -25.80
CA VAL A 143 -0.53 56.12 -26.72
C VAL A 143 0.33 57.30 -27.18
N ILE A 144 0.74 57.28 -28.44
CA ILE A 144 1.58 58.30 -29.06
C ILE A 144 0.68 59.27 -29.82
N VAL A 145 0.70 60.54 -29.45
CA VAL A 145 -0.05 61.61 -30.13
C VAL A 145 0.96 62.54 -30.82
N THR A 146 0.85 62.72 -32.14
CA THR A 146 1.73 63.59 -32.94
C THR A 146 1.00 64.26 -34.10
N ASP A 147 1.43 65.47 -34.47
CA ASP A 147 0.91 66.24 -35.61
C ASP A 147 1.87 66.29 -36.81
N GLY A 148 3.08 65.73 -36.64
CA GLY A 148 4.21 65.95 -37.54
C GLY A 148 4.93 64.69 -37.98
N ARG A 149 5.83 64.85 -38.96
CA ARG A 149 6.73 63.78 -39.39
C ARG A 149 7.92 63.69 -38.42
N PRO A 150 8.28 62.51 -37.91
CA PRO A 150 9.44 62.35 -37.03
C PRO A 150 10.73 62.76 -37.75
N GLN A 151 11.64 63.40 -37.02
CA GLN A 151 12.97 63.81 -37.51
C GLN A 151 14.03 62.72 -37.32
N ASP A 152 13.68 61.64 -36.64
CA ASP A 152 14.50 60.47 -36.34
C ASP A 152 13.86 59.15 -36.82
N ARG A 153 14.58 58.03 -36.66
CA ARG A 153 14.11 56.71 -37.09
C ARG A 153 13.17 56.10 -36.06
N VAL A 154 11.92 55.86 -36.44
CA VAL A 154 10.90 55.31 -35.53
C VAL A 154 10.68 53.80 -35.69
N ALA A 155 10.90 53.24 -36.88
CA ALA A 155 10.52 51.85 -37.19
C ALA A 155 11.27 50.81 -36.34
N GLU A 156 12.60 50.94 -36.24
CA GLU A 156 13.46 50.00 -35.50
C GLU A 156 13.15 50.04 -33.99
N VAL A 157 13.01 51.24 -33.44
CA VAL A 157 12.75 51.43 -32.00
C VAL A 157 11.34 50.97 -31.64
N ALA A 158 10.35 51.26 -32.48
CA ALA A 158 8.98 50.75 -32.29
C ALA A 158 8.93 49.22 -32.36
N ALA A 159 9.68 48.59 -33.28
CA ALA A 159 9.79 47.13 -33.33
C ALA A 159 10.39 46.55 -32.03
N GLN A 160 11.41 47.19 -31.47
CA GLN A 160 11.98 46.79 -30.18
C GLN A 160 10.99 46.94 -29.02
N ALA A 161 10.23 48.04 -28.99
CA ALA A 161 9.21 48.28 -27.98
C ALA A 161 8.11 47.20 -28.05
N ARG A 162 7.63 46.86 -29.25
CA ARG A 162 6.66 45.77 -29.47
C ARG A 162 7.21 44.41 -29.07
N ALA A 163 8.48 44.13 -29.38
CA ALA A 163 9.14 42.88 -28.97
C ALA A 163 9.25 42.73 -27.43
N ARG A 164 9.18 43.85 -26.68
CA ARG A 164 9.11 43.86 -25.21
C ARG A 164 7.69 43.83 -24.66
N GLY A 165 6.69 43.58 -25.51
CA GLY A 165 5.28 43.50 -25.12
C GLY A 165 4.62 44.86 -24.86
N ILE A 166 5.18 45.95 -25.40
CA ILE A 166 4.53 47.27 -25.35
C ILE A 166 3.63 47.41 -26.58
N GLU A 167 2.34 47.57 -26.32
CA GLU A 167 1.33 47.82 -27.34
C GLU A 167 1.28 49.32 -27.67
N ILE A 168 1.46 49.68 -28.94
CA ILE A 168 1.58 51.07 -29.37
C ILE A 168 0.35 51.48 -30.18
N TYR A 169 -0.37 52.47 -29.66
CA TYR A 169 -1.42 53.21 -30.35
C TYR A 169 -0.84 54.50 -30.92
N ALA A 170 -0.90 54.69 -32.24
CA ALA A 170 -0.39 55.88 -32.91
C ALA A 170 -1.56 56.76 -33.37
N VAL A 171 -1.64 57.97 -32.81
CA VAL A 171 -2.65 58.98 -33.12
C VAL A 171 -1.98 60.11 -33.88
N GLY A 172 -2.31 60.19 -35.17
CA GLY A 172 -1.88 61.27 -36.05
C GLY A 172 -2.96 62.33 -36.19
N VAL A 173 -2.59 63.60 -36.00
CA VAL A 173 -3.51 64.73 -36.17
C VAL A 173 -3.11 65.58 -37.38
N GLN A 174 -4.09 66.03 -38.18
CA GLN A 174 -3.92 66.85 -39.38
C GLN A 174 -2.92 66.27 -40.40
N ARG A 175 -1.66 66.73 -40.39
CA ARG A 175 -0.63 66.50 -41.42
C ARG A 175 0.31 65.34 -41.05
N ALA A 176 -0.06 64.54 -40.06
CA ALA A 176 0.75 63.42 -39.62
C ALA A 176 1.03 62.43 -40.76
N ASP A 177 2.27 61.95 -40.83
CA ASP A 177 2.71 61.02 -41.86
C ASP A 177 2.22 59.60 -41.56
N VAL A 178 1.24 59.13 -42.34
CA VAL A 178 0.62 57.80 -42.16
C VAL A 178 1.64 56.67 -42.23
N GLY A 179 2.67 56.79 -43.06
CA GLY A 179 3.75 55.80 -43.17
C GLY A 179 4.49 55.63 -41.85
N SER A 180 4.87 56.74 -41.21
CA SER A 180 5.52 56.77 -39.91
C SER A 180 4.61 56.24 -38.80
N LEU A 181 3.32 56.61 -38.78
CA LEU A 181 2.35 56.12 -37.79
C LEU A 181 2.19 54.60 -37.87
N ARG A 182 2.07 54.05 -39.09
CA ARG A 182 1.99 52.60 -39.32
C ARG A 182 3.27 51.87 -38.92
N ALA A 183 4.44 52.49 -39.08
CA ALA A 183 5.71 51.91 -38.66
C ALA A 183 5.83 51.84 -37.12
N MET A 184 5.20 52.79 -36.42
CA MET A 184 5.20 52.86 -34.95
C MET A 184 4.18 51.93 -34.30
N ALA A 185 2.94 51.94 -34.79
CA ALA A 185 1.82 51.23 -34.19
C ALA A 185 2.00 49.71 -34.12
N SER A 186 1.31 49.08 -33.18
CA SER A 186 1.18 47.63 -33.11
C SER A 186 0.23 47.08 -34.18
N PRO A 187 0.49 45.89 -34.74
CA PRO A 187 -0.53 45.16 -35.50
C PRO A 187 -1.69 44.73 -34.59
N PRO A 188 -2.93 44.64 -35.10
CA PRO A 188 -3.38 45.04 -36.44
C PRO A 188 -3.49 46.57 -36.60
N LEU A 189 -3.04 47.09 -37.74
CA LEU A 189 -2.86 48.54 -37.94
C LEU A 189 -4.17 49.32 -38.02
N ASP A 190 -5.25 48.69 -38.49
CA ASP A 190 -6.61 49.22 -38.53
C ASP A 190 -7.22 49.41 -37.12
N GLU A 191 -6.58 48.86 -36.09
CA GLU A 191 -7.01 49.00 -34.70
C GLU A 191 -6.12 49.93 -33.88
N HIS A 192 -4.88 50.18 -34.34
CA HIS A 192 -3.85 50.89 -33.59
C HIS A 192 -3.38 52.20 -34.23
N VAL A 193 -3.80 52.49 -35.47
CA VAL A 193 -3.50 53.74 -36.16
C VAL A 193 -4.77 54.57 -36.28
N PHE A 194 -4.75 55.75 -35.69
CA PHE A 194 -5.87 56.69 -35.73
C PHE A 194 -5.42 57.96 -36.43
N LEU A 195 -6.15 58.34 -37.47
CA LEU A 195 -5.95 59.59 -38.19
C LEU A 195 -7.13 60.50 -37.91
N VAL A 196 -6.83 61.67 -37.39
CA VAL A 196 -7.84 62.66 -37.00
C VAL A 196 -7.61 63.93 -37.81
N GLU A 197 -8.64 64.43 -38.46
CA GLU A 197 -8.53 65.60 -39.36
C GLU A 197 -8.17 66.90 -38.61
N SER A 198 -8.56 67.02 -37.34
CA SER A 198 -8.23 68.16 -36.48
C SER A 198 -8.11 67.75 -35.02
N PHE A 199 -7.48 68.59 -34.21
CA PHE A 199 -7.40 68.37 -32.76
C PHE A 199 -8.77 68.34 -32.08
N ASP A 200 -9.80 68.98 -32.65
CA ASP A 200 -11.15 69.00 -32.07
C ASP A 200 -11.83 67.63 -32.17
N LEU A 201 -11.48 66.82 -33.18
CA LEU A 201 -12.03 65.48 -33.42
C LEU A 201 -11.24 64.37 -32.71
N ILE A 202 -10.17 64.70 -31.98
CA ILE A 202 -9.34 63.71 -31.26
C ILE A 202 -10.15 62.96 -30.18
N GLN A 203 -11.29 63.52 -29.80
CA GLN A 203 -12.26 62.92 -28.89
C GLN A 203 -12.89 61.63 -29.44
N GLU A 204 -13.02 61.49 -30.77
CA GLU A 204 -13.51 60.27 -31.41
C GLU A 204 -12.56 59.09 -31.18
N PHE A 205 -11.24 59.34 -31.25
CA PHE A 205 -10.24 58.36 -30.83
C PHE A 205 -10.43 57.99 -29.37
N GLY A 206 -10.68 58.97 -28.49
CA GLY A 206 -10.95 58.70 -27.06
C GLY A 206 -12.08 57.70 -26.85
N LEU A 207 -13.20 57.83 -27.58
CA LEU A 207 -14.33 56.91 -27.51
C LEU A 207 -14.00 55.52 -28.08
N GLN A 208 -13.32 55.46 -29.22
CA GLN A 208 -12.93 54.20 -29.85
C GLN A 208 -11.89 53.45 -29.00
N PHE A 209 -10.90 54.16 -28.49
CA PHE A 209 -9.87 53.66 -27.59
C PHE A 209 -10.47 53.14 -26.29
N GLN A 210 -11.36 53.93 -25.66
CA GLN A 210 -12.12 53.47 -24.50
C GLN A 210 -12.91 52.20 -24.85
N SER A 211 -13.74 52.21 -25.90
CA SER A 211 -14.51 51.01 -26.27
C SER A 211 -13.66 49.75 -26.49
N ARG A 212 -12.40 49.88 -26.91
CA ARG A 212 -11.47 48.75 -27.07
C ARG A 212 -10.78 48.33 -25.77
N LEU A 213 -10.35 49.29 -24.95
CA LEU A 213 -9.91 49.02 -23.58
C LEU A 213 -10.99 48.31 -22.75
N CYS A 214 -12.25 48.64 -23.04
CA CYS A 214 -13.45 48.15 -22.37
C CYS A 214 -14.19 47.04 -23.13
N GLY A 215 -13.58 46.49 -24.19
CA GLY A 215 -14.17 45.47 -25.04
C GLY A 215 -14.58 44.24 -24.22
N LYS A 216 -15.67 43.58 -24.65
CA LYS A 216 -16.31 42.40 -24.02
C LYS A 216 -15.33 41.63 -23.15
N ASP A 217 -15.67 41.46 -21.88
CA ASP A 217 -14.88 40.62 -20.98
C ASP A 217 -14.82 39.20 -21.55
N GLN A 218 -13.71 38.87 -22.21
CA GLN A 218 -13.52 37.57 -22.83
C GLN A 218 -13.39 36.48 -21.74
N CYS A 219 -13.10 36.88 -20.49
CA CYS A 219 -13.14 36.01 -19.33
C CYS A 219 -14.56 35.78 -18.80
N ALA A 220 -15.53 36.62 -19.18
CA ALA A 220 -16.95 36.40 -18.86
C ALA A 220 -17.65 35.47 -19.86
N GLU A 221 -17.01 35.11 -20.98
CA GLU A 221 -17.56 34.12 -21.91
C GLU A 221 -17.29 32.69 -21.39
N PRO A 222 -18.31 31.81 -21.35
CA PRO A 222 -18.14 30.43 -20.94
C PRO A 222 -17.27 29.69 -21.96
N GLY A 223 -16.06 29.30 -21.56
CA GLY A 223 -15.12 28.54 -22.41
C GLY A 223 -13.76 29.19 -22.69
N HIS A 224 -13.39 30.29 -22.01
CA HIS A 224 -12.07 30.93 -22.17
C HIS A 224 -10.88 29.97 -21.94
N GLY A 225 -11.09 28.85 -21.23
CA GLY A 225 -10.15 27.72 -21.21
C GLY A 225 -8.90 27.96 -20.36
N CYS A 226 -8.89 28.98 -19.50
CA CYS A 226 -7.84 29.17 -18.50
C CYS A 226 -8.06 28.21 -17.33
N GLN A 227 -7.01 27.54 -16.86
CA GLN A 227 -7.11 26.63 -15.72
C GLN A 227 -7.33 27.36 -14.38
N HIS A 228 -6.70 28.52 -14.19
CA HIS A 228 -6.81 29.30 -12.95
C HIS A 228 -7.51 30.64 -13.17
N GLN A 229 -6.76 31.73 -13.33
CA GLN A 229 -7.31 33.06 -13.52
C GLN A 229 -7.25 33.45 -14.99
N CYS A 230 -8.32 34.05 -15.46
CA CYS A 230 -8.37 34.75 -16.73
C CYS A 230 -8.31 36.24 -16.43
N VAL A 231 -7.35 36.94 -17.04
CA VAL A 231 -7.22 38.39 -16.92
C VAL A 231 -7.56 39.00 -18.26
N ASN A 232 -8.65 39.77 -18.28
CA ASN A 232 -9.06 40.51 -19.47
C ASN A 232 -8.07 41.64 -19.74
N ALA A 233 -7.59 41.71 -20.98
CA ALA A 233 -6.71 42.74 -21.49
C ALA A 233 -7.43 43.48 -22.63
N PRO A 234 -7.00 44.70 -22.99
CA PRO A 234 -7.54 45.39 -24.16
C PRO A 234 -7.46 44.50 -25.41
N GLY A 235 -8.60 44.19 -26.01
CA GLY A 235 -8.69 43.36 -27.22
C GLY A 235 -8.41 41.86 -27.06
N THR A 236 -7.99 41.35 -25.89
CA THR A 236 -7.59 39.95 -25.70
C THR A 236 -7.75 39.49 -24.24
N PHE A 237 -7.51 38.20 -23.96
CA PHE A 237 -7.34 37.73 -22.59
C PHE A 237 -6.06 36.90 -22.47
N HIS A 238 -5.51 36.84 -21.28
CA HIS A 238 -4.43 35.91 -20.97
C HIS A 238 -4.73 35.18 -19.67
N CYS A 239 -4.24 33.95 -19.59
CA CYS A 239 -4.35 33.16 -18.38
C CYS A 239 -3.19 33.51 -17.43
N THR A 240 -3.52 33.75 -16.18
CA THR A 240 -2.55 33.86 -15.09
C THR A 240 -2.74 32.70 -14.14
N CYS A 241 -1.65 32.31 -13.51
CA CYS A 241 -1.63 31.22 -12.56
C CYS A 241 -1.62 31.77 -11.15
N ASN A 242 -2.36 31.10 -10.26
CA ASN A 242 -2.30 31.38 -8.83
C ASN A 242 -0.86 31.26 -8.33
N LEU A 243 -0.55 31.97 -7.23
CA LEU A 243 0.73 31.89 -6.53
C LEU A 243 1.16 30.42 -6.41
N GLY A 244 2.34 30.13 -6.94
CA GLY A 244 2.89 28.79 -6.91
C GLY A 244 2.69 27.88 -8.10
N TYR A 245 2.11 28.43 -9.15
CA TYR A 245 1.96 27.76 -10.41
C TYR A 245 2.59 28.62 -11.51
N LYS A 246 3.23 27.97 -12.47
CA LYS A 246 3.75 28.60 -13.69
C LYS A 246 2.83 28.26 -14.87
N LEU A 247 2.61 29.22 -15.76
CA LEU A 247 1.82 28.96 -16.96
C LEU A 247 2.60 28.03 -17.89
N ALA A 248 1.92 26.99 -18.36
CA ALA A 248 2.45 26.02 -19.29
C ALA A 248 2.64 26.63 -20.69
N ALA A 249 3.32 25.89 -21.57
CA ALA A 249 3.63 26.32 -22.94
C ALA A 249 2.37 26.53 -23.81
N ASP A 250 1.23 25.98 -23.42
CA ASP A 250 -0.06 26.18 -24.09
C ASP A 250 -0.72 27.53 -23.76
N ASN A 251 -0.09 28.34 -22.90
CA ASN A 251 -0.59 29.62 -22.38
C ASN A 251 -1.97 29.53 -21.69
N LYS A 252 -2.39 28.34 -21.24
CA LYS A 252 -3.72 28.12 -20.63
C LYS A 252 -3.67 27.29 -19.36
N SER A 253 -2.81 26.27 -19.33
CA SER A 253 -2.66 25.36 -18.19
C SER A 253 -1.65 25.92 -17.19
N CYS A 254 -1.87 25.66 -15.91
CA CYS A 254 -1.04 26.08 -14.80
C CYS A 254 -0.38 24.88 -14.15
N LEU A 255 0.94 24.79 -14.27
CA LEU A 255 1.75 23.72 -13.69
C LEU A 255 2.23 24.15 -12.31
N ALA A 256 2.04 23.30 -11.30
CA ALA A 256 2.58 23.58 -9.97
C ALA A 256 4.11 23.74 -10.08
N ILE A 257 4.63 24.81 -9.51
CA ILE A 257 6.08 24.98 -9.38
C ILE A 257 6.52 23.92 -8.37
N ASP A 258 7.39 23.01 -8.80
CA ASP A 258 7.93 21.98 -7.94
C ASP A 258 9.20 22.48 -7.25
N LEU A 259 8.99 23.12 -6.09
CA LEU A 259 10.07 23.63 -5.26
C LEU A 259 10.91 22.49 -4.64
N CYS A 260 10.38 21.26 -4.60
CA CYS A 260 11.13 20.10 -4.15
C CYS A 260 12.11 19.59 -5.22
N ALA A 261 11.77 19.74 -6.51
CA ALA A 261 12.64 19.32 -7.62
C ALA A 261 13.88 20.23 -7.82
N GLU A 262 13.87 21.45 -7.28
CA GLU A 262 14.98 22.40 -7.38
C GLU A 262 16.16 22.07 -6.44
N GLY A 263 15.98 21.11 -5.51
CA GLY A 263 17.04 20.60 -4.63
C GLY A 263 17.54 21.55 -3.54
N THR A 264 16.96 22.76 -3.44
CA THR A 264 17.34 23.81 -2.46
C THR A 264 16.43 23.87 -1.24
N HIS A 265 15.45 22.97 -1.14
CA HIS A 265 14.38 23.00 -0.13
C HIS A 265 14.87 22.77 1.32
N GLY A 266 16.06 22.18 1.53
CA GLY A 266 16.68 22.08 2.86
C GLY A 266 15.86 21.27 3.89
N CYS A 267 15.02 20.34 3.43
CA CYS A 267 14.27 19.43 4.30
C CYS A 267 15.17 18.26 4.68
N GLU A 268 15.20 17.88 5.95
CA GLU A 268 15.97 16.73 6.42
C GLU A 268 15.42 15.41 5.87
N HIS A 269 14.09 15.26 5.81
CA HIS A 269 13.42 14.05 5.34
C HIS A 269 12.68 14.24 4.01
N HIS A 270 11.35 14.42 4.03
CA HIS A 270 10.55 14.52 2.83
C HIS A 270 10.18 15.97 2.56
N CYS A 271 10.45 16.43 1.35
CA CYS A 271 9.84 17.63 0.83
C CYS A 271 8.49 17.27 0.22
N VAL A 272 7.42 17.90 0.70
CA VAL A 272 6.09 17.78 0.08
C VAL A 272 5.84 19.08 -0.66
N ASN A 273 5.76 18.96 -1.98
CA ASN A 273 5.46 20.11 -2.81
C ASN A 273 3.99 20.50 -2.60
N SER A 274 3.78 21.74 -2.21
CA SER A 274 2.48 22.39 -2.30
C SER A 274 2.55 23.45 -3.40
N PRO A 275 1.43 23.89 -3.95
CA PRO A 275 1.53 24.89 -4.99
C PRO A 275 2.09 26.22 -4.45
N GLY A 276 3.33 26.54 -4.81
CA GLY A 276 4.02 27.79 -4.44
C GLY A 276 4.67 27.84 -3.11
N SER A 277 4.67 26.72 -2.44
CA SER A 277 5.41 26.52 -1.21
C SER A 277 5.83 25.07 -1.17
N TYR A 278 6.70 24.75 -0.25
CA TYR A 278 6.90 23.37 0.13
C TYR A 278 6.85 23.36 1.64
N PHE A 279 6.49 22.21 2.18
CA PHE A 279 6.67 21.97 3.60
C PHE A 279 7.46 20.69 3.77
N CYS A 280 8.34 20.72 4.75
CA CYS A 280 9.07 19.54 5.13
C CYS A 280 8.14 18.66 5.96
N ARG A 281 7.99 17.42 5.52
CA ARG A 281 7.31 16.38 6.29
C ARG A 281 8.37 15.42 6.80
N CYS A 282 8.32 15.19 8.09
CA CYS A 282 9.15 14.16 8.69
C CYS A 282 8.64 12.78 8.32
N GLN A 283 9.54 11.80 8.27
CA GLN A 283 9.16 10.41 8.25
C GLN A 283 8.30 10.07 9.47
N ILE A 284 7.51 9.01 9.36
CA ILE A 284 6.75 8.48 10.50
C ILE A 284 7.73 8.34 11.66
N GLY A 285 7.39 8.86 12.84
CA GLY A 285 8.26 8.75 14.02
C GLY A 285 9.08 9.94 14.40
N PHE A 286 9.01 10.97 13.57
CA PHE A 286 9.75 12.19 13.74
C PHE A 286 8.77 13.36 13.73
N VAL A 287 9.03 14.35 14.57
CA VAL A 287 8.26 15.59 14.61
C VAL A 287 9.11 16.71 14.06
N LEU A 288 8.47 17.53 13.23
CA LEU A 288 9.08 18.70 12.66
C LEU A 288 9.45 19.68 13.77
N GLN A 289 10.71 20.11 13.78
CA GLN A 289 11.20 21.06 14.77
C GLN A 289 10.69 22.48 14.47
N GLN A 290 10.99 23.42 15.37
CA GLN A 290 10.54 24.81 15.25
C GLN A 290 11.09 25.52 13.99
N ASP A 291 12.20 25.03 13.45
CA ASP A 291 12.80 25.53 12.20
C ASP A 291 12.02 25.12 10.94
N GLN A 292 10.98 24.29 11.08
CA GLN A 292 10.16 23.72 10.01
C GLN A 292 10.94 22.93 8.96
N ARG A 293 12.15 22.48 9.27
CA ARG A 293 13.06 21.82 8.32
C ARG A 293 13.69 20.55 8.88
N SER A 294 14.10 20.61 10.15
CA SER A 294 14.73 19.49 10.84
C SER A 294 13.67 18.62 11.52
N CYS A 295 13.97 17.34 11.62
CA CYS A 295 13.10 16.31 12.13
C CYS A 295 13.73 15.70 13.36
N ARG A 296 13.16 15.93 14.55
CA ARG A 296 13.59 15.19 15.74
C ARG A 296 12.81 13.91 15.85
N ALA A 297 13.48 12.82 16.24
CA ALA A 297 12.79 11.61 16.62
C ALA A 297 11.81 11.92 17.76
N ILE A 298 10.57 11.47 17.60
CA ILE A 298 9.58 11.55 18.67
C ILE A 298 9.97 10.48 19.69
N ASP A 299 10.30 10.94 20.89
CA ASP A 299 10.49 10.03 22.00
C ASP A 299 9.13 9.67 22.61
N TYR A 300 8.48 8.69 22.00
CA TYR A 300 7.17 8.21 22.42
C TYR A 300 7.14 7.65 23.84
N CYS A 301 8.28 7.19 24.37
CA CYS A 301 8.39 6.63 25.71
C CYS A 301 8.42 7.69 26.82
N SER A 302 8.85 8.92 26.50
CA SER A 302 8.88 10.03 27.45
C SER A 302 7.50 10.58 27.82
N PHE A 303 6.42 10.22 27.09
CA PHE A 303 5.06 10.68 27.40
C PHE A 303 4.40 9.93 28.56
N GLY A 304 5.01 8.87 29.08
CA GLY A 304 4.53 8.14 30.27
C GLY A 304 3.22 7.35 30.08
N ASN A 305 2.63 7.36 28.88
CA ASN A 305 1.38 6.67 28.55
C ASN A 305 1.57 5.47 27.61
N HIS A 306 2.81 4.98 27.46
CA HIS A 306 3.15 3.92 26.52
C HIS A 306 2.57 2.54 26.91
N SER A 307 2.10 2.39 28.15
CA SER A 307 1.47 1.16 28.69
C SER A 307 2.24 -0.13 28.39
N CYS A 308 3.56 -0.03 28.25
CA CYS A 308 4.43 -1.19 28.07
C CYS A 308 4.59 -1.89 29.40
N GLN A 309 4.43 -3.21 29.39
CA GLN A 309 4.65 -4.01 30.60
C GLN A 309 6.13 -4.02 31.01
N HIS A 310 7.04 -4.07 30.04
CA HIS A 310 8.48 -4.01 30.26
C HIS A 310 9.04 -2.67 29.76
N GLU A 311 9.98 -2.71 28.83
CA GLU A 311 10.70 -1.55 28.35
C GLU A 311 9.92 -0.90 27.21
N CYS A 312 10.03 0.40 27.09
CA CYS A 312 9.53 1.13 25.94
C CYS A 312 10.71 1.57 25.10
N VAL A 313 10.63 1.33 23.80
CA VAL A 313 11.59 1.83 22.82
C VAL A 313 10.87 2.73 21.84
N SER A 314 11.37 3.96 21.72
CA SER A 314 10.84 4.93 20.77
C SER A 314 11.30 4.54 19.37
N THR A 315 10.36 4.06 18.55
CA THR A 315 10.62 3.70 17.16
C THR A 315 9.98 4.70 16.21
N PRO A 316 10.40 4.73 14.94
CA PRO A 316 9.75 5.58 13.97
C PRO A 316 8.25 5.28 13.80
N GLY A 317 7.76 4.08 14.12
CA GLY A 317 6.33 3.74 14.04
C GLY A 317 5.47 4.16 15.25
N GLY A 318 6.07 4.70 16.31
CA GLY A 318 5.41 4.89 17.61
C GLY A 318 6.17 4.26 18.78
N PRO A 319 5.63 4.31 20.02
CA PRO A 319 6.21 3.60 21.14
C PRO A 319 6.04 2.11 20.88
N ARG A 320 7.16 1.39 20.78
CA ARG A 320 7.14 -0.06 20.70
C ARG A 320 7.62 -0.60 22.03
N CYS A 321 6.83 -1.47 22.62
CA CYS A 321 7.23 -2.13 23.83
C CYS A 321 8.30 -3.18 23.50
N HIS A 322 9.41 -3.13 24.21
CA HIS A 322 10.45 -4.13 24.17
C HIS A 322 10.34 -4.98 25.42
N CYS A 323 10.27 -6.28 25.22
CA CYS A 323 10.24 -7.22 26.31
C CYS A 323 11.67 -7.56 26.70
N ARG A 324 11.95 -7.54 28.00
CA ARG A 324 13.21 -8.01 28.58
C ARG A 324 13.51 -9.44 28.12
N GLU A 325 14.77 -9.83 28.26
CA GLU A 325 15.26 -11.14 27.82
C GLU A 325 14.34 -12.30 28.29
N GLY A 326 14.05 -13.23 27.38
CA GLY A 326 13.12 -14.35 27.58
C GLY A 326 11.63 -14.00 27.61
N HIS A 327 11.23 -12.84 27.07
CA HIS A 327 9.81 -12.45 26.90
C HIS A 327 9.50 -12.03 25.45
N ASP A 328 8.32 -12.41 24.97
CA ASP A 328 7.80 -11.98 23.67
C ASP A 328 6.69 -10.94 23.83
N LEU A 329 6.70 -9.99 22.91
CA LEU A 329 5.66 -9.00 22.83
C LEU A 329 4.39 -9.65 22.28
N GLN A 330 3.31 -9.62 23.06
CA GLN A 330 2.02 -10.16 22.68
C GLN A 330 1.41 -9.41 21.47
N PRO A 331 0.40 -9.99 20.80
CA PRO A 331 -0.30 -9.35 19.68
C PRO A 331 -0.92 -7.98 20.03
N ASP A 332 -1.17 -7.72 21.31
CA ASP A 332 -1.62 -6.42 21.81
C ASP A 332 -0.55 -5.31 21.68
N GLY A 333 0.69 -5.68 21.36
CA GLY A 333 1.83 -4.79 21.17
C GLY A 333 2.33 -4.13 22.45
N ARG A 334 1.86 -4.56 23.63
CA ARG A 334 2.10 -3.88 24.93
C ARG A 334 2.50 -4.82 26.05
N SER A 335 1.83 -5.97 26.12
CA SER A 335 2.07 -6.96 27.16
C SER A 335 3.21 -7.87 26.72
N CYS A 336 4.07 -8.17 27.67
CA CYS A 336 5.16 -9.10 27.50
C CYS A 336 4.74 -10.40 28.14
N GLN A 337 4.41 -11.38 27.30
CA GLN A 337 4.35 -12.75 27.79
C GLN A 337 5.76 -13.29 27.88
N VAL A 338 5.96 -14.22 28.79
CA VAL A 338 7.13 -15.09 28.74
C VAL A 338 7.24 -15.62 27.32
N ARG A 339 8.44 -15.48 26.73
CA ARG A 339 8.73 -15.88 25.36
C ARG A 339 8.40 -17.35 25.32
N ASP A 340 7.39 -17.68 24.55
CA ASP A 340 7.13 -19.06 24.26
C ASP A 340 8.20 -19.47 23.25
N LEU A 341 9.35 -19.90 23.78
CA LEU A 341 10.54 -20.32 23.05
C LEU A 341 10.22 -21.44 22.04
N CYS A 342 9.01 -22.01 22.13
CA CYS A 342 8.42 -23.02 21.26
C CYS A 342 7.68 -22.48 20.03
N ASN A 343 7.27 -21.20 20.01
CA ASN A 343 6.44 -20.66 18.92
C ASN A 343 7.20 -19.73 17.95
N GLY A 344 8.43 -19.31 18.29
CA GLY A 344 9.13 -18.22 17.58
C GLY A 344 10.57 -18.46 17.12
N VAL A 345 11.20 -19.56 17.49
CA VAL A 345 12.58 -19.92 17.08
C VAL A 345 12.57 -21.37 16.62
N ASP A 346 13.43 -21.75 15.67
CA ASP A 346 13.77 -23.16 15.46
C ASP A 346 14.43 -23.69 16.75
N HIS A 347 13.58 -24.14 17.67
CA HIS A 347 13.94 -24.66 18.98
C HIS A 347 14.61 -26.03 18.88
N GLY A 348 14.60 -26.66 17.70
CA GLY A 348 15.17 -27.98 17.46
C GLY A 348 14.46 -29.13 18.17
N CYS A 349 13.39 -28.86 18.95
CA CYS A 349 12.52 -29.92 19.49
C CYS A 349 11.91 -30.75 18.35
N GLU A 350 12.06 -32.07 18.41
CA GLU A 350 11.51 -32.97 17.38
C GLU A 350 9.98 -33.04 17.38
N PHE A 351 9.33 -33.04 18.55
CA PHE A 351 7.88 -33.23 18.65
C PHE A 351 7.14 -32.02 19.19
N GLN A 352 7.13 -31.87 20.52
CA GLN A 352 6.43 -30.77 21.17
C GLN A 352 7.45 -29.99 21.96
N CYS A 353 7.41 -28.67 21.87
CA CYS A 353 8.17 -27.83 22.76
C CYS A 353 7.21 -27.30 23.84
N VAL A 354 7.66 -27.24 25.09
CA VAL A 354 6.94 -26.57 26.17
C VAL A 354 7.85 -25.54 26.83
N SER A 355 7.38 -24.30 26.86
CA SER A 355 8.08 -23.20 27.50
C SER A 355 7.91 -23.23 29.01
N GLU A 356 9.01 -23.04 29.72
CA GLU A 356 9.13 -22.98 31.17
C GLU A 356 9.82 -21.69 31.59
N GLY A 357 9.04 -20.61 31.74
CA GLY A 357 9.64 -19.31 32.07
C GLY A 357 10.64 -18.89 30.99
N LEU A 358 11.90 -18.64 31.39
CA LEU A 358 12.95 -18.18 30.47
C LEU A 358 13.66 -19.31 29.70
N SER A 359 13.29 -20.59 29.88
CA SER A 359 13.81 -21.73 29.13
C SER A 359 12.68 -22.53 28.48
N TYR A 360 13.01 -23.46 27.59
CA TYR A 360 12.06 -24.45 27.09
C TYR A 360 12.63 -25.84 27.29
N ARG A 361 11.73 -26.79 27.46
CA ARG A 361 12.05 -28.21 27.33
C ARG A 361 11.27 -28.77 26.16
N CYS A 362 11.89 -29.72 25.48
CA CYS A 362 11.19 -30.49 24.48
C CYS A 362 10.46 -31.64 25.18
N LEU A 363 9.21 -31.83 24.81
CA LEU A 363 8.41 -32.99 25.15
C LEU A 363 8.31 -33.91 23.94
N CYS A 364 8.18 -35.18 24.25
CA CYS A 364 7.99 -36.22 23.28
C CYS A 364 6.55 -36.75 23.40
N PRO A 365 5.97 -37.28 22.31
CA PRO A 365 4.64 -37.88 22.37
C PRO A 365 4.67 -39.06 23.34
N GLU A 366 3.50 -39.49 23.81
CA GLU A 366 3.38 -40.72 24.59
C GLU A 366 4.16 -41.87 23.91
N GLY A 367 5.02 -42.55 24.68
CA GLY A 367 5.89 -43.62 24.21
C GLY A 367 7.27 -43.22 23.67
N ARG A 368 7.71 -41.98 23.86
CA ARG A 368 9.05 -41.49 23.47
C ARG A 368 9.75 -40.75 24.61
N GLN A 369 11.07 -40.89 24.70
CA GLN A 369 11.89 -40.16 25.66
C GLN A 369 12.64 -39.01 24.99
N LEU A 370 13.19 -38.08 25.76
CA LEU A 370 13.97 -36.98 25.22
C LEU A 370 15.46 -37.35 25.24
N GLN A 371 16.14 -37.22 24.10
CA GLN A 371 17.55 -37.58 23.95
C GLN A 371 18.47 -36.71 24.81
N ALA A 372 19.73 -37.16 24.94
CA ALA A 372 20.78 -36.43 25.65
C ALA A 372 21.08 -35.03 25.07
N ASP A 373 20.64 -34.73 23.85
CA ASP A 373 20.73 -33.40 23.24
C ASP A 373 19.64 -32.43 23.77
N GLY A 374 18.68 -32.93 24.55
CA GLY A 374 17.57 -32.18 25.13
C GLY A 374 16.56 -31.67 24.11
N LYS A 375 16.61 -32.16 22.85
CA LYS A 375 15.88 -31.61 21.72
C LYS A 375 15.24 -32.68 20.84
N SER A 376 16.02 -33.67 20.46
CA SER A 376 15.51 -34.80 19.70
C SER A 376 14.71 -35.66 20.63
N CYS A 377 13.55 -36.09 20.17
CA CYS A 377 12.93 -37.19 20.85
C CYS A 377 13.74 -38.43 20.49
N ASP A 378 13.96 -39.29 21.46
CA ASP A 378 14.14 -40.68 21.15
C ASP A 378 12.91 -41.09 20.35
N ARG A 379 13.10 -41.08 19.03
CA ARG A 379 12.41 -42.02 18.18
C ARG A 379 12.48 -43.34 18.94
N CYS A 380 11.33 -43.82 19.38
CA CYS A 380 11.00 -45.14 18.86
C CYS A 380 11.28 -45.03 17.37
N ARG A 381 12.47 -45.47 16.90
CA ARG A 381 12.67 -45.76 15.49
C ARG A 381 11.41 -46.53 15.15
N GLU A 382 10.61 -46.11 14.17
CA GLU A 382 9.79 -47.11 13.48
C GLU A 382 10.80 -48.20 13.14
N GLY A 383 10.70 -49.31 13.86
CA GLY A 383 11.87 -50.11 14.18
C GLY A 383 12.58 -50.48 12.89
N HIS A 384 13.90 -50.39 12.91
CA HIS A 384 14.71 -51.14 11.98
C HIS A 384 14.34 -52.61 12.18
N VAL A 385 13.30 -53.11 11.52
CA VAL A 385 12.85 -54.49 11.70
C VAL A 385 13.15 -55.27 10.46
N ASP A 386 13.69 -56.45 10.67
CA ASP A 386 13.72 -57.47 9.65
C ASP A 386 12.42 -58.28 9.82
N LEU A 387 11.47 -58.06 8.90
CA LEU A 387 10.16 -58.71 8.90
C LEU A 387 10.14 -59.81 7.84
N VAL A 388 9.95 -61.06 8.27
CA VAL A 388 9.76 -62.18 7.35
C VAL A 388 8.32 -62.67 7.44
N LEU A 389 7.63 -62.61 6.30
CA LEU A 389 6.26 -63.07 6.12
C LEU A 389 6.28 -64.52 5.63
N LEU A 390 5.72 -65.44 6.43
CA LEU A 390 5.55 -66.84 6.06
C LEU A 390 4.10 -67.06 5.60
N VAL A 391 3.89 -67.29 4.30
CA VAL A 391 2.56 -67.40 3.71
C VAL A 391 2.26 -68.84 3.29
N ASP A 392 1.20 -69.42 3.85
CA ASP A 392 0.71 -70.74 3.46
C ASP A 392 0.10 -70.71 2.04
N GLY A 393 0.75 -71.42 1.12
CA GLY A 393 0.31 -71.66 -0.25
C GLY A 393 -0.29 -73.05 -0.46
N SER A 394 -0.65 -73.77 0.60
CA SER A 394 -1.20 -75.11 0.57
C SER A 394 -2.62 -75.17 0.01
N LYS A 395 -3.03 -76.36 -0.44
CA LYS A 395 -4.36 -76.62 -1.01
C LYS A 395 -5.52 -76.27 -0.06
N SER A 396 -5.32 -76.36 1.25
CA SER A 396 -6.36 -76.05 2.24
C SER A 396 -6.78 -74.58 2.23
N VAL A 397 -5.86 -73.67 1.94
CA VAL A 397 -6.12 -72.22 1.89
C VAL A 397 -7.10 -71.87 0.76
N ARG A 398 -7.05 -72.56 -0.37
CA ARG A 398 -7.78 -72.26 -1.62
C ARG A 398 -7.31 -70.95 -2.29
N PRO A 399 -7.45 -70.81 -3.62
CA PRO A 399 -7.00 -69.62 -4.35
C PRO A 399 -7.66 -68.31 -3.89
N GLN A 400 -8.93 -68.37 -3.49
CA GLN A 400 -9.70 -67.19 -3.06
C GLN A 400 -9.16 -66.60 -1.75
N ASN A 401 -8.85 -67.43 -0.75
CA ASN A 401 -8.26 -66.93 0.49
C ASN A 401 -6.80 -66.54 0.27
N PHE A 402 -6.08 -67.18 -0.65
CA PHE A 402 -4.69 -66.80 -0.96
C PHE A 402 -4.60 -65.36 -1.51
N GLU A 403 -5.56 -64.95 -2.36
CA GLU A 403 -5.65 -63.55 -2.81
C GLU A 403 -6.01 -62.58 -1.67
N LEU A 404 -6.80 -63.01 -0.67
CA LEU A 404 -7.03 -62.21 0.54
C LEU A 404 -5.74 -62.04 1.35
N VAL A 405 -4.94 -63.10 1.49
CA VAL A 405 -3.64 -63.02 2.19
C VAL A 405 -2.69 -62.07 1.47
N LYS A 406 -2.63 -62.09 0.14
CA LYS A 406 -1.81 -61.12 -0.64
C LYS A 406 -2.25 -59.67 -0.40
N ARG A 407 -3.56 -59.41 -0.35
CA ARG A 407 -4.09 -58.07 -0.01
C ARG A 407 -3.76 -57.68 1.42
N PHE A 408 -3.87 -58.61 2.36
CA PHE A 408 -3.54 -58.40 3.77
C PHE A 408 -2.06 -58.07 3.96
N VAL A 409 -1.17 -58.79 3.29
CA VAL A 409 0.26 -58.49 3.26
C VAL A 409 0.51 -57.08 2.69
N ASN A 410 -0.15 -56.70 1.61
CA ASN A 410 0.00 -55.35 1.07
C ASN A 410 -0.49 -54.26 2.03
N GLN A 411 -1.57 -54.51 2.76
CA GLN A 411 -2.05 -53.59 3.79
C GLN A 411 -1.03 -53.47 4.92
N ILE A 412 -0.42 -54.56 5.39
CA ILE A 412 0.69 -54.51 6.34
C ILE A 412 1.81 -53.63 5.79
N VAL A 413 2.20 -53.83 4.53
CA VAL A 413 3.27 -53.05 3.89
C VAL A 413 2.93 -51.57 3.78
N ASP A 414 1.65 -51.19 3.61
CA ASP A 414 1.22 -49.79 3.63
C ASP A 414 1.44 -49.10 4.99
N PHE A 415 1.47 -49.87 6.08
CA PHE A 415 1.72 -49.36 7.44
C PHE A 415 3.19 -49.38 7.84
N LEU A 416 4.08 -49.92 7.01
CA LEU A 416 5.50 -50.04 7.31
C LEU A 416 6.31 -48.97 6.55
N ASP A 417 7.29 -48.38 7.23
CA ASP A 417 8.34 -47.57 6.59
C ASP A 417 9.37 -48.48 5.92
N VAL A 418 9.01 -49.00 4.75
CA VAL A 418 9.89 -49.90 3.96
C VAL A 418 10.99 -49.09 3.28
N SER A 419 12.22 -49.26 3.76
CA SER A 419 13.42 -48.67 3.20
C SER A 419 14.67 -49.51 3.54
N PRO A 420 15.80 -49.37 2.82
CA PRO A 420 17.04 -50.08 3.13
C PRO A 420 17.55 -49.80 4.56
N GLU A 421 17.30 -48.59 5.04
CA GLU A 421 17.62 -48.10 6.37
C GLU A 421 16.50 -48.45 7.38
N GLY A 422 15.23 -48.47 6.99
CA GLY A 422 14.06 -48.73 7.83
C GLY A 422 13.67 -50.21 7.96
N THR A 423 12.43 -50.55 7.61
CA THR A 423 11.92 -51.93 7.63
C THR A 423 12.33 -52.69 6.38
N ARG A 424 12.97 -53.85 6.56
CA ARG A 424 13.26 -54.79 5.48
C ARG A 424 12.23 -55.90 5.50
N VAL A 425 11.62 -56.18 4.35
CA VAL A 425 10.54 -57.16 4.24
C VAL A 425 10.98 -58.31 3.33
N GLY A 426 10.91 -59.52 3.87
CA GLY A 426 11.11 -60.77 3.14
C GLY A 426 9.82 -61.56 3.10
N LEU A 427 9.58 -62.30 2.02
CA LEU A 427 8.41 -63.16 1.89
C LEU A 427 8.81 -64.57 1.50
N VAL A 428 8.32 -65.53 2.27
CA VAL A 428 8.52 -66.95 2.09
C VAL A 428 7.16 -67.61 1.96
N GLN A 429 6.95 -68.33 0.86
CA GLN A 429 5.76 -69.12 0.67
C GLN A 429 6.06 -70.59 0.95
N PHE A 430 5.16 -71.28 1.64
CA PHE A 430 5.34 -72.70 1.97
C PHE A 430 4.13 -73.55 1.57
N SER A 431 4.40 -74.82 1.29
CA SER A 431 3.42 -75.88 1.08
C SER A 431 4.05 -77.23 1.46
N SER A 432 4.14 -78.21 0.55
CA SER A 432 5.02 -79.38 0.71
C SER A 432 6.51 -79.06 0.51
N ARG A 433 6.81 -77.83 0.06
CA ARG A 433 8.16 -77.27 -0.09
C ARG A 433 8.14 -75.81 0.32
N VAL A 434 9.29 -75.26 0.66
CA VAL A 434 9.45 -73.84 1.01
C VAL A 434 10.14 -73.11 -0.14
N ARG A 435 9.64 -71.93 -0.51
CA ARG A 435 10.23 -71.05 -1.53
C ARG A 435 10.35 -69.64 -0.95
N THR A 436 11.54 -69.06 -0.99
CA THR A 436 11.73 -67.62 -0.76
C THR A 436 11.28 -66.88 -2.02
N GLU A 437 10.17 -66.15 -1.96
CA GLU A 437 9.71 -65.33 -3.09
C GLU A 437 10.63 -64.12 -3.28
N PHE A 438 11.00 -63.48 -2.17
CA PHE A 438 12.05 -62.47 -2.14
C PHE A 438 12.69 -62.35 -0.75
N PRO A 439 14.02 -62.14 -0.68
CA PRO A 439 14.72 -61.93 0.58
C PRO A 439 14.62 -60.49 1.09
N LEU A 440 14.97 -60.27 2.37
CA LEU A 440 14.86 -58.98 3.09
C LEU A 440 15.55 -57.82 2.35
N GLY A 441 16.69 -58.08 1.71
CA GLY A 441 17.49 -57.05 1.02
C GLY A 441 17.08 -56.77 -0.44
N ARG A 442 16.02 -57.41 -0.97
CA ARG A 442 15.73 -57.35 -2.41
C ARG A 442 15.08 -56.05 -2.87
N TYR A 443 14.12 -55.55 -2.11
CA TYR A 443 13.31 -54.39 -2.46
C TYR A 443 13.49 -53.29 -1.41
N GLY A 444 13.62 -52.05 -1.88
CA GLY A 444 13.93 -50.91 -1.03
C GLY A 444 12.75 -50.00 -0.77
N THR A 445 11.57 -50.29 -1.34
CA THR A 445 10.38 -49.44 -1.18
C THR A 445 9.11 -50.26 -1.01
N ALA A 446 8.12 -49.70 -0.30
CA ALA A 446 6.82 -50.32 -0.11
C ALA A 446 6.12 -50.62 -1.45
N ALA A 447 6.28 -49.75 -2.45
CA ALA A 447 5.68 -49.94 -3.77
C ALA A 447 6.22 -51.21 -4.47
N GLU A 448 7.54 -51.42 -4.43
CA GLU A 448 8.19 -52.60 -5.02
C GLU A 448 7.77 -53.89 -4.31
N VAL A 449 7.77 -53.88 -2.97
CA VAL A 449 7.31 -55.02 -2.17
C VAL A 449 5.87 -55.38 -2.52
N LYS A 450 4.96 -54.40 -2.58
CA LYS A 450 3.54 -54.65 -2.92
C LYS A 450 3.35 -55.26 -4.30
N GLN A 451 4.11 -54.80 -5.29
CA GLN A 451 4.07 -55.39 -6.63
C GLN A 451 4.61 -56.82 -6.64
N ALA A 452 5.70 -57.09 -5.91
CA ALA A 452 6.26 -58.43 -5.79
C ALA A 452 5.28 -59.39 -5.09
N VAL A 453 4.60 -58.94 -4.03
CA VAL A 453 3.56 -59.71 -3.33
C VAL A 453 2.41 -60.07 -4.27
N LEU A 454 1.92 -59.12 -5.08
CA LEU A 454 0.85 -59.37 -6.05
C LEU A 454 1.24 -60.38 -7.14
N ALA A 455 2.52 -60.47 -7.47
CA ALA A 455 3.05 -61.40 -8.48
C ALA A 455 3.25 -62.84 -7.97
N VAL A 456 3.10 -63.10 -6.66
CA VAL A 456 3.29 -64.44 -6.09
C VAL A 456 2.23 -65.43 -6.59
N GLU A 457 2.69 -66.58 -7.09
CA GLU A 457 1.87 -67.68 -7.60
C GLU A 457 1.52 -68.72 -6.52
N TYR A 458 0.30 -69.25 -6.57
CA TYR A 458 -0.21 -70.24 -5.61
C TYR A 458 0.36 -71.66 -5.84
N MET A 459 0.65 -72.42 -4.77
CA MET A 459 1.40 -73.71 -4.86
C MET A 459 0.54 -74.99 -4.82
N GLU A 460 -0.63 -74.98 -4.17
CA GLU A 460 -1.63 -76.07 -4.18
C GLU A 460 -1.19 -77.45 -3.62
N ARG A 461 -0.23 -77.50 -2.70
CA ARG A 461 0.27 -78.78 -2.09
C ARG A 461 -0.05 -78.90 -0.59
N GLY A 462 0.67 -79.77 0.15
CA GLY A 462 0.48 -79.98 1.59
C GLY A 462 0.91 -78.78 2.44
N THR A 463 0.84 -78.90 3.76
CA THR A 463 1.10 -77.81 4.72
C THR A 463 2.23 -78.23 5.66
N MET A 464 3.46 -77.80 5.38
CA MET A 464 4.66 -78.09 6.19
C MET A 464 5.13 -76.82 6.90
N THR A 465 4.41 -76.41 7.95
CA THR A 465 4.68 -75.18 8.71
C THR A 465 5.98 -75.30 9.51
N GLY A 466 6.30 -76.48 10.05
CA GLY A 466 7.55 -76.72 10.79
C GLY A 466 8.77 -76.50 9.91
N LEU A 467 8.73 -77.01 8.68
CA LEU A 467 9.76 -76.79 7.66
C LEU A 467 9.89 -75.30 7.29
N ALA A 468 8.79 -74.57 7.22
CA ALA A 468 8.79 -73.13 6.92
C ALA A 468 9.46 -72.32 8.06
N LEU A 469 9.15 -72.64 9.32
CA LEU A 469 9.79 -72.05 10.50
C LEU A 469 11.29 -72.34 10.53
N ARG A 470 11.69 -73.58 10.24
CA ARG A 470 13.10 -73.96 10.09
C ARG A 470 13.81 -73.09 9.05
N HIS A 471 13.23 -72.98 7.86
CA HIS A 471 13.80 -72.19 6.77
C HIS A 471 13.96 -70.72 7.15
N MET A 472 12.98 -70.15 7.85
CA MET A 472 13.04 -68.78 8.34
C MET A 472 14.19 -68.56 9.33
N VAL A 473 14.33 -69.45 10.33
CA VAL A 473 15.37 -69.36 11.36
C VAL A 473 16.77 -69.58 10.78
N GLU A 474 16.95 -70.61 9.95
CA GLU A 474 18.27 -70.98 9.41
C GLU A 474 18.72 -70.09 8.24
N HIS A 475 17.79 -69.61 7.40
CA HIS A 475 18.13 -68.95 6.14
C HIS A 475 17.58 -67.53 6.02
N SER A 476 16.28 -67.30 6.22
CA SER A 476 15.66 -65.99 5.91
C SER A 476 16.20 -64.84 6.76
N PHE A 477 16.60 -65.11 8.00
CA PHE A 477 17.24 -64.15 8.90
C PHE A 477 18.78 -64.16 8.87
N SER A 478 19.37 -64.76 7.82
CA SER A 478 20.82 -64.69 7.60
C SER A 478 21.23 -63.37 6.92
N GLU A 479 22.45 -62.91 7.19
CA GLU A 479 23.00 -61.70 6.55
C GLU A 479 23.07 -61.84 5.02
N ALA A 480 23.27 -63.07 4.52
CA ALA A 480 23.26 -63.38 3.09
C ALA A 480 21.88 -63.12 2.42
N GLN A 481 20.80 -63.19 3.20
CA GLN A 481 19.44 -62.85 2.74
C GLN A 481 19.06 -61.40 3.06
N GLY A 482 20.01 -60.57 3.48
CA GLY A 482 19.81 -59.15 3.74
C GLY A 482 19.33 -58.82 5.15
N ALA A 483 19.30 -59.80 6.07
CA ALA A 483 19.11 -59.51 7.48
C ALA A 483 20.28 -58.70 8.02
N ARG A 484 20.02 -57.82 8.98
CA ARG A 484 21.06 -57.02 9.61
C ARG A 484 21.88 -57.85 10.60
N PRO A 485 23.18 -57.53 10.77
CA PRO A 485 24.02 -58.21 11.76
C PRO A 485 23.41 -58.15 13.16
N ARG A 486 23.52 -59.26 13.90
CA ARG A 486 23.01 -59.37 15.29
C ARG A 486 23.56 -58.26 16.20
N ALA A 487 24.79 -57.78 15.94
CA ALA A 487 25.43 -56.70 16.69
C ALA A 487 24.67 -55.36 16.64
N LEU A 488 23.84 -55.14 15.61
CA LEU A 488 23.03 -53.93 15.49
C LEU A 488 21.74 -53.98 16.33
N ASN A 489 21.52 -55.09 17.05
CA ASN A 489 20.34 -55.36 17.86
C ASN A 489 19.01 -55.14 17.11
N VAL A 490 19.05 -55.58 15.86
CA VAL A 490 17.96 -55.80 14.91
C VAL A 490 16.67 -56.48 15.44
N PRO A 491 15.51 -55.87 15.78
CA PRO A 491 14.31 -56.68 16.01
C PRO A 491 13.98 -57.55 14.80
N ARG A 492 13.78 -58.85 15.02
CA ARG A 492 13.41 -59.82 13.98
C ARG A 492 11.99 -60.27 14.25
N VAL A 493 11.12 -60.14 13.26
CA VAL A 493 9.71 -60.49 13.39
C VAL A 493 9.33 -61.52 12.34
N GLY A 494 8.79 -62.66 12.78
CA GLY A 494 8.19 -63.67 11.93
C GLY A 494 6.67 -63.59 11.99
N LEU A 495 6.01 -63.34 10.85
CA LEU A 495 4.54 -63.31 10.77
C LEU A 495 4.04 -64.44 9.87
N VAL A 496 3.31 -65.39 10.45
CA VAL A 496 2.88 -66.63 9.81
C VAL A 496 1.40 -66.57 9.47
N PHE A 497 1.05 -66.84 8.21
CA PHE A 497 -0.32 -67.05 7.74
C PHE A 497 -0.56 -68.52 7.47
N THR A 498 -1.53 -69.15 8.13
CA THR A 498 -1.90 -70.56 7.91
C THR A 498 -3.40 -70.80 8.07
N ASP A 499 -3.97 -71.72 7.28
CA ASP A 499 -5.39 -72.14 7.31
C ASP A 499 -5.55 -73.62 7.75
N GLY A 500 -4.44 -74.37 7.83
CA GLY A 500 -4.47 -75.81 8.02
C GLY A 500 -3.62 -76.31 9.18
N ARG A 501 -3.97 -77.50 9.67
CA ARG A 501 -3.13 -78.29 10.59
C ARG A 501 -1.82 -78.66 9.90
N SER A 502 -0.69 -78.40 10.53
CA SER A 502 0.61 -78.80 9.97
C SER A 502 0.73 -80.32 9.85
N GLN A 503 1.45 -80.78 8.82
CA GLN A 503 1.73 -82.21 8.59
C GLN A 503 3.08 -82.67 9.17
N ASP A 504 3.84 -81.72 9.72
CA ASP A 504 5.10 -81.90 10.41
C ASP A 504 5.05 -81.26 11.81
N ASP A 505 6.08 -81.54 12.62
CA ASP A 505 6.20 -81.01 13.98
C ASP A 505 6.60 -79.52 13.95
N ILE A 506 5.77 -78.68 14.57
CA ILE A 506 5.98 -77.24 14.68
C ILE A 506 6.69 -76.86 15.98
N SER A 507 6.61 -77.68 17.03
CA SER A 507 7.02 -77.35 18.40
C SER A 507 8.49 -76.96 18.47
N VAL A 508 9.35 -77.76 17.84
CA VAL A 508 10.80 -77.61 17.88
C VAL A 508 11.23 -76.27 17.28
N TRP A 509 10.72 -75.93 16.10
CA TRP A 509 11.16 -74.75 15.36
C TRP A 509 10.46 -73.47 15.80
N ALA A 510 9.22 -73.56 16.31
CA ALA A 510 8.56 -72.46 16.98
C ALA A 510 9.30 -72.06 18.28
N ALA A 511 9.66 -73.03 19.11
CA ALA A 511 10.47 -72.79 20.30
C ALA A 511 11.83 -72.19 19.94
N ARG A 512 12.51 -72.77 18.95
CA ARG A 512 13.81 -72.26 18.50
C ARG A 512 13.75 -70.83 17.97
N ALA A 513 12.71 -70.48 17.20
CA ALA A 513 12.53 -69.11 16.72
C ALA A 513 12.42 -68.11 17.88
N LYS A 514 11.63 -68.46 18.90
CA LYS A 514 11.46 -67.64 20.12
C LYS A 514 12.76 -67.53 20.94
N GLU A 515 13.49 -68.62 21.11
CA GLU A 515 14.81 -68.64 21.76
C GLU A 515 15.85 -67.77 21.03
N GLU A 516 15.79 -67.73 19.70
CA GLU A 516 16.64 -66.88 18.85
C GLU A 516 16.22 -65.40 18.87
N GLY A 517 15.27 -65.03 19.72
CA GLY A 517 14.78 -63.66 19.88
C GLY A 517 13.97 -63.16 18.69
N ILE A 518 13.32 -64.06 17.95
CA ILE A 518 12.39 -63.69 16.88
C ILE A 518 11.00 -63.54 17.50
N ALA A 519 10.41 -62.36 17.39
CA ALA A 519 9.02 -62.14 17.80
C ALA A 519 8.09 -62.79 16.77
N MET A 520 7.33 -63.78 17.22
CA MET A 520 6.48 -64.61 16.36
C MET A 520 5.02 -64.20 16.47
N TYR A 521 4.41 -63.92 15.32
CA TYR A 521 2.98 -63.66 15.16
C TYR A 521 2.36 -64.73 14.28
N ALA A 522 1.15 -65.15 14.61
CA ALA A 522 0.42 -66.17 13.87
C ALA A 522 -0.99 -65.68 13.52
N VAL A 523 -1.32 -65.75 12.24
CA VAL A 523 -2.62 -65.37 11.69
C VAL A 523 -3.30 -66.58 11.09
N GLY A 524 -4.41 -66.97 11.72
CA GLY A 524 -5.30 -68.01 11.24
C GLY A 524 -6.22 -67.49 10.14
N VAL A 525 -6.15 -68.11 8.97
CA VAL A 525 -7.10 -67.89 7.87
C VAL A 525 -8.09 -69.06 7.85
N GLY A 526 -9.38 -68.84 7.60
CA GLY A 526 -10.33 -69.95 7.43
C GLY A 526 -10.51 -70.86 8.65
N LYS A 527 -10.16 -72.15 8.51
CA LYS A 527 -10.32 -73.22 9.53
C LYS A 527 -9.02 -73.51 10.31
N ALA A 528 -8.21 -72.49 10.54
CA ALA A 528 -6.98 -72.61 11.31
C ALA A 528 -7.21 -73.18 12.73
N VAL A 529 -6.22 -73.91 13.24
CA VAL A 529 -6.26 -74.58 14.56
C VAL A 529 -5.59 -73.69 15.61
N GLU A 530 -6.35 -73.25 16.62
CA GLU A 530 -5.86 -72.29 17.63
C GLU A 530 -4.60 -72.73 18.36
N ALA A 531 -4.58 -74.02 18.75
CA ALA A 531 -3.48 -74.58 19.51
C ALA A 531 -2.16 -74.45 18.74
N GLU A 532 -2.17 -74.66 17.42
CA GLU A 532 -0.98 -74.54 16.58
C GLU A 532 -0.57 -73.07 16.39
N LEU A 533 -1.53 -72.15 16.26
CA LEU A 533 -1.23 -70.71 16.17
C LEU A 533 -0.60 -70.18 17.46
N ARG A 534 -1.16 -70.55 18.63
CA ARG A 534 -0.63 -70.20 19.95
C ARG A 534 0.76 -70.78 20.18
N GLU A 535 1.02 -71.97 19.67
CA GLU A 535 2.33 -72.60 19.77
C GLU A 535 3.41 -71.87 18.95
N ILE A 536 3.05 -71.41 17.75
CA ILE A 536 3.93 -70.62 16.88
C ILE A 536 4.19 -69.24 17.49
N ALA A 537 3.14 -68.57 17.98
CA ALA A 537 3.20 -67.21 18.46
C ALA A 537 4.06 -67.05 19.74
N SER A 538 4.55 -65.83 19.94
CA SER A 538 5.22 -65.42 21.18
C SER A 538 4.20 -65.07 22.28
N GLU A 539 4.62 -65.13 23.54
CA GLU A 539 3.77 -64.73 24.66
C GLU A 539 3.76 -63.20 24.84
N PRO A 540 2.64 -62.59 25.28
CA PRO A 540 1.34 -63.22 25.53
C PRO A 540 0.59 -63.54 24.23
N ALA A 541 -0.03 -64.72 24.16
CA ALA A 541 -0.71 -65.20 22.96
C ALA A 541 -1.84 -64.27 22.48
N GLU A 542 -2.51 -63.54 23.37
CA GLU A 542 -3.60 -62.61 23.05
C GLU A 542 -3.14 -61.41 22.21
N LEU A 543 -1.84 -61.09 22.22
CA LEU A 543 -1.26 -60.01 21.42
C LEU A 543 -0.70 -60.50 20.08
N HIS A 544 -0.32 -61.78 19.99
CA HIS A 544 0.45 -62.34 18.88
C HIS A 544 -0.32 -63.33 18.00
N VAL A 545 -1.51 -63.76 18.45
CA VAL A 545 -2.41 -64.62 17.68
C VAL A 545 -3.60 -63.81 17.19
N SER A 546 -3.92 -63.93 15.90
CA SER A 546 -5.13 -63.36 15.33
C SER A 546 -5.84 -64.35 14.44
N TYR A 547 -7.17 -64.30 14.44
CA TYR A 547 -8.01 -65.00 13.49
C TYR A 547 -8.63 -63.98 12.55
N ALA A 548 -8.53 -64.25 11.25
CA ALA A 548 -9.11 -63.40 10.23
C ALA A 548 -10.41 -64.03 9.68
N PRO A 549 -11.59 -63.75 10.26
CA PRO A 549 -12.87 -63.92 9.56
C PRO A 549 -13.32 -62.61 8.88
N ASP A 550 -12.85 -61.44 9.32
CA ASP A 550 -13.19 -60.11 8.79
C ASP A 550 -12.08 -59.06 9.01
N PHE A 551 -12.17 -57.94 8.28
CA PHE A 551 -11.18 -56.85 8.28
C PHE A 551 -11.08 -56.06 9.60
N GLY A 552 -11.97 -56.26 10.59
CA GLY A 552 -11.97 -55.49 11.84
C GLY A 552 -10.89 -55.94 12.83
N THR A 553 -10.58 -57.23 12.84
CA THR A 553 -9.52 -57.85 13.67
C THR A 553 -8.10 -57.45 13.24
N MET A 554 -7.96 -56.96 12.01
CA MET A 554 -6.69 -56.55 11.40
C MET A 554 -6.06 -55.33 12.08
N THR A 555 -6.88 -54.37 12.49
CA THR A 555 -6.42 -53.16 13.16
C THR A 555 -5.70 -53.49 14.46
N HIS A 556 -6.18 -54.50 15.20
CA HIS A 556 -5.59 -54.90 16.47
C HIS A 556 -4.24 -55.61 16.29
N LEU A 557 -4.12 -56.51 15.30
CA LEU A 557 -2.83 -57.14 14.97
C LEU A 557 -1.81 -56.08 14.52
N LEU A 558 -2.21 -55.14 13.67
CA LEU A 558 -1.34 -54.06 13.21
C LEU A 558 -0.93 -53.12 14.34
N GLN A 559 -1.84 -52.81 15.27
CA GLN A 559 -1.54 -52.03 16.47
C GLN A 559 -0.57 -52.76 17.40
N ASN A 560 -0.75 -54.06 17.62
CA ASN A 560 0.15 -54.86 18.45
C ASN A 560 1.52 -55.04 17.80
N LEU A 561 1.56 -55.33 16.49
CA LEU A 561 2.79 -55.38 15.71
C LEU A 561 3.53 -54.03 15.83
N ARG A 562 2.82 -52.90 15.72
CA ARG A 562 3.38 -51.57 15.95
C ARG A 562 3.92 -51.37 17.36
N GLY A 563 3.17 -51.79 18.38
CA GLY A 563 3.56 -51.68 19.79
C GLY A 563 4.74 -52.57 20.19
N SER A 564 4.98 -53.67 19.49
CA SER A 564 6.14 -54.54 19.71
C SER A 564 7.36 -54.16 18.88
N ILE A 565 7.16 -53.52 17.72
CA ILE A 565 8.23 -52.88 16.94
C ILE A 565 8.82 -51.68 17.71
N CYS A 566 8.01 -51.07 18.60
CA CYS A 566 8.34 -49.89 19.40
C CYS A 566 7.90 -50.10 20.87
N PRO A 567 8.62 -50.87 21.69
CA PRO A 567 8.25 -51.05 23.09
C PRO A 567 8.44 -49.72 23.84
N GLU A 568 7.36 -49.21 24.43
CA GLU A 568 7.48 -48.11 25.40
C GLU A 568 8.36 -48.56 26.57
N GLU A 569 9.42 -47.82 26.85
CA GLU A 569 10.16 -48.02 28.08
C GLU A 569 9.25 -47.72 29.28
N GLY A 570 9.04 -48.72 30.14
CA GLY A 570 8.71 -48.48 31.54
C GLY A 570 7.36 -48.97 32.04
N ILE A 571 6.98 -50.23 31.81
CA ILE A 571 6.04 -50.91 32.72
C ILE A 571 6.62 -52.27 33.10
N SER A 572 7.60 -52.25 34.01
CA SER A 572 7.88 -53.41 34.85
C SER A 572 6.72 -53.57 35.84
N ALA A 573 6.15 -54.78 35.80
CA ALA A 573 5.33 -55.42 36.80
C ALA A 573 5.51 -54.91 38.25
N GLY A 574 4.39 -54.68 38.93
CA GLY A 574 4.31 -54.63 40.40
C GLY A 574 3.82 -53.30 40.97
N THR A 575 2.57 -53.32 41.44
CA THR A 575 2.08 -52.67 42.67
C THR A 575 2.32 -51.16 42.87
N GLU A 576 1.20 -50.42 42.88
CA GLU A 576 0.93 -49.21 43.68
C GLU A 576 1.96 -48.06 43.70
N LEU A 577 1.67 -46.97 42.97
CA LEU A 577 1.13 -45.71 43.52
C LEU A 577 0.93 -44.72 42.36
N ARG A 578 -0.30 -44.56 41.85
CA ARG A 578 -0.63 -43.47 40.94
C ARG A 578 -0.59 -42.15 41.72
N SER A 579 0.21 -41.19 41.27
CA SER A 579 0.41 -39.91 41.95
C SER A 579 -0.89 -39.08 42.00
N PRO A 580 -1.18 -38.32 43.08
CA PRO A 580 -2.51 -37.76 43.36
C PRO A 580 -2.96 -36.58 42.48
N CYS A 581 -2.25 -36.24 41.40
CA CYS A 581 -2.46 -34.99 40.67
C CYS A 581 -3.17 -35.13 39.32
N GLU A 582 -3.44 -36.35 38.82
CA GLU A 582 -4.25 -36.56 37.60
C GLU A 582 -5.76 -36.69 37.89
N CYS A 583 -6.19 -36.47 39.12
CA CYS A 583 -7.62 -36.45 39.48
C CYS A 583 -8.28 -35.08 39.25
N GLU A 584 -7.54 -34.00 39.02
CA GLU A 584 -8.10 -32.65 39.02
C GLU A 584 -8.97 -32.38 37.78
N SER A 585 -8.58 -32.89 36.60
CA SER A 585 -9.36 -32.76 35.36
C SER A 585 -10.64 -33.61 35.37
N LEU A 586 -10.61 -34.78 36.01
CA LEU A 586 -11.75 -35.67 36.18
C LEU A 586 -12.73 -35.16 37.24
N VAL A 587 -12.23 -34.54 38.32
CA VAL A 587 -13.05 -33.88 39.35
C VAL A 587 -13.72 -32.62 38.79
N GLU A 588 -13.03 -31.84 37.95
CA GLU A 588 -13.62 -30.67 37.32
C GLU A 588 -14.71 -31.06 36.30
N PHE A 589 -14.48 -32.13 35.53
CA PHE A 589 -15.49 -32.69 34.63
C PHE A 589 -16.69 -33.29 35.38
N GLN A 590 -16.45 -34.06 36.45
CA GLN A 590 -17.53 -34.59 37.30
C GLN A 590 -18.34 -33.48 37.97
N GLY A 591 -17.69 -32.42 38.46
CA GLY A 591 -18.35 -31.26 39.07
C GLY A 591 -19.26 -30.52 38.08
N ARG A 592 -18.78 -30.31 36.85
CA ARG A 592 -19.61 -29.70 35.78
C ARG A 592 -20.78 -30.60 35.39
N THR A 593 -20.58 -31.91 35.36
CA THR A 593 -21.62 -32.88 34.98
C THR A 593 -22.69 -33.04 36.07
N LEU A 594 -22.29 -33.07 37.35
CA LEU A 594 -23.19 -33.10 38.50
C LEU A 594 -24.01 -31.81 38.61
N GLY A 595 -23.39 -30.65 38.42
CA GLY A 595 -24.11 -29.37 38.41
C GLY A 595 -25.14 -29.28 37.27
N ALA A 596 -24.82 -29.82 36.09
CA ALA A 596 -25.77 -29.90 34.98
C ALA A 596 -26.94 -30.85 35.28
N LEU A 597 -26.67 -32.00 35.92
CA LEU A 597 -27.69 -32.96 36.35
C LEU A 597 -28.63 -32.39 37.41
N GLU A 598 -28.11 -31.67 38.42
CA GLU A 598 -28.94 -31.00 39.43
C GLU A 598 -29.83 -29.90 38.84
N SER A 599 -29.32 -29.14 37.87
CA SER A 599 -30.13 -28.15 37.15
C SER A 599 -31.28 -28.82 36.38
N LEU A 600 -31.01 -29.99 35.77
CA LEU A 600 -32.01 -30.73 35.00
C LEU A 600 -33.10 -31.34 35.90
N THR A 601 -32.74 -31.89 37.06
CA THR A 601 -33.73 -32.44 38.01
C THR A 601 -34.63 -31.36 38.59
N LEU A 602 -34.09 -30.17 38.85
CA LEU A 602 -34.87 -29.03 39.36
C LEU A 602 -35.86 -28.49 38.30
N ASN A 603 -35.45 -28.46 37.03
CA ASN A 603 -36.33 -28.12 35.91
C ASN A 603 -37.44 -29.17 35.72
N LEU A 604 -37.12 -30.46 35.84
CA LEU A 604 -38.11 -31.54 35.75
C LEU A 604 -39.14 -31.47 36.88
N ALA A 605 -38.70 -31.17 38.12
CA ALA A 605 -39.61 -30.99 39.26
C ALA A 605 -40.56 -29.79 39.08
N GLN A 606 -40.10 -28.70 38.48
CA GLN A 606 -40.95 -27.56 38.15
C GLN A 606 -41.97 -27.89 37.05
N LEU A 607 -41.59 -28.70 36.06
CA LEU A 607 -42.48 -29.14 34.99
C LEU A 607 -43.57 -30.08 35.50
N THR A 608 -43.24 -31.03 36.39
CA THR A 608 -44.24 -31.91 37.02
C THR A 608 -45.20 -31.14 37.91
N ALA A 609 -44.73 -30.18 38.71
CA ALA A 609 -45.61 -29.33 39.52
C ALA A 609 -46.58 -28.48 38.67
N ARG A 610 -46.10 -28.00 37.50
CA ARG A 610 -46.97 -27.30 36.53
C ARG A 610 -48.00 -28.23 35.89
N LEU A 611 -47.63 -29.47 35.59
CA LEU A 611 -48.55 -30.48 35.07
C LEU A 611 -49.64 -30.83 36.08
N GLU A 612 -49.29 -31.09 37.34
CA GLU A 612 -50.29 -31.33 38.40
C GLU A 612 -51.23 -30.13 38.61
N HIS A 613 -50.69 -28.90 38.51
CA HIS A 613 -51.52 -27.70 38.59
C HIS A 613 -52.52 -27.62 37.44
N LEU A 614 -52.09 -27.92 36.21
CA LEU A 614 -52.95 -27.94 35.02
C LEU A 614 -53.98 -29.07 35.08
N GLU A 615 -53.61 -30.25 35.57
CA GLU A 615 -54.52 -31.39 35.76
C GLU A 615 -55.61 -31.06 36.79
N ASN A 616 -55.26 -30.43 37.91
CA ASN A 616 -56.22 -29.97 38.91
C ASN A 616 -57.15 -28.86 38.38
N GLN A 617 -56.66 -27.98 37.50
CA GLN A 617 -57.49 -26.99 36.84
C GLN A 617 -58.48 -27.63 35.85
N LEU A 618 -58.06 -28.67 35.13
CA LEU A 618 -58.92 -29.45 34.23
C LEU A 618 -59.97 -30.29 34.99
N ALA A 619 -59.62 -30.83 36.15
CA ALA A 619 -60.53 -31.60 37.00
C ALA A 619 -61.66 -30.72 37.59
N ASN A 620 -61.39 -29.45 37.87
CA ASN A 620 -62.35 -28.49 38.43
C ASN A 620 -63.24 -27.79 37.35
N GLN A 621 -63.07 -28.10 36.06
CA GLN A 621 -63.90 -27.57 34.96
C GLN A 621 -64.92 -28.58 34.41
N LYS A 622 -65.08 -29.74 35.06
CA LYS A 622 -66.19 -30.69 34.88
C LYS A 622 -67.10 -30.67 36.10
#